data_AF-A0ABD1G3X9-F1
#
_entry.id   AF-A0ABD1G3X9-F1
#
_cell.length_a   1.000
_cell.length_b   1.000
_cell.length_c   1.000
_cell.angle_alpha   90.00
_cell.angle_beta   90.00
_cell.angle_gamma   90.00
#
_symmetry.space_group_name_H-M   'P 1'
#
loop_
_entity.id
_entity.type
_entity.pdbx_description
1 polymer ?
#
loop_
_entity_poly.entity_id
_entity_poly.type
_entity_poly.pdbx_seq_one_letter_code
_entity_poly.pdbx_strand_id
1 'polypeptide(L)'
;MPFITSVGWGGTVDQSGVSSPQGNNVGWNWHKDPRLTCLGYRGIFPSNATPLLVEEDKETDEGNFLLWRFEKGVAEGSSEIPKGEAIPLEHNLVGLNAISFDKGCYVGQELVARTHHRGVIRKRLIPVRFLSSSGKEAE
;
A
#
# COMPACT_ATOMS: atom_id res chain seq x y z
N MET A 1 21.71 -25.58 -7.48
CA MET A 1 20.91 -26.32 -6.49
C MET A 1 21.80 -26.56 -5.28
N PRO A 2 21.46 -25.98 -4.13
CA PRO A 2 20.75 -26.79 -3.13
C PRO A 2 19.51 -26.10 -2.57
N PHE A 3 18.51 -26.91 -2.26
CA PHE A 3 17.30 -26.55 -1.54
C PHE A 3 17.61 -26.44 -0.04
N ILE A 4 17.16 -25.36 0.59
CA ILE A 4 17.00 -25.32 2.05
C ILE A 4 15.50 -25.48 2.33
N THR A 5 15.16 -26.61 2.97
CA THR A 5 13.83 -26.92 3.47
C THR A 5 13.49 -26.04 4.67
N SER A 6 12.40 -25.28 4.59
CA SER A 6 11.88 -24.52 5.72
C SER A 6 11.19 -25.44 6.72
N VAL A 7 11.49 -25.24 8.00
CA VAL A 7 10.68 -25.75 9.11
C VAL A 7 9.81 -24.58 9.56
N GLY A 8 8.53 -24.63 9.20
CA GLY A 8 7.52 -23.63 9.60
C GLY A 8 6.13 -24.06 9.12
N TRP A 9 5.16 -24.03 10.02
CA TRP A 9 3.78 -24.52 9.80
C TRP A 9 3.01 -23.60 8.84
N GLY A 10 2.36 -24.20 7.83
CA GLY A 10 1.43 -23.52 6.92
C GLY A 10 2.00 -23.27 5.53
N GLY A 11 1.60 -24.09 4.55
CA GLY A 11 2.12 -24.11 3.18
C GLY A 11 1.63 -22.99 2.28
N THR A 12 2.09 -21.76 2.52
CA THR A 12 2.13 -20.69 1.52
C THR A 12 3.30 -19.76 1.83
N VAL A 13 4.22 -19.60 0.87
CA VAL A 13 5.38 -18.71 0.99
C VAL A 13 4.89 -17.27 0.88
N ASP A 14 4.70 -16.60 2.01
CA ASP A 14 4.58 -15.15 2.03
C ASP A 14 5.99 -14.52 1.97
N GLN A 15 6.35 -13.98 0.81
CA GLN A 15 7.62 -13.26 0.61
C GLN A 15 7.57 -11.79 1.02
N SER A 16 6.46 -11.30 1.58
CA SER A 16 6.32 -9.88 1.94
C SER A 16 7.07 -9.48 3.22
N GLY A 17 7.67 -10.43 3.95
CA GLY A 17 8.19 -10.21 5.29
C GLY A 17 9.71 -10.25 5.49
N VAL A 18 10.56 -10.42 4.46
CA VAL A 18 12.01 -10.53 4.67
C VAL A 18 12.73 -9.19 4.49
N SER A 19 12.41 -8.21 5.34
CA SER A 19 13.20 -6.98 5.48
C SER A 19 14.08 -7.08 6.73
N SER A 20 15.36 -7.41 6.52
CA SER A 20 16.39 -7.38 7.55
C SER A 20 16.76 -5.92 7.90
N PRO A 21 17.03 -5.57 9.18
CA PRO A 21 17.46 -4.23 9.59
C PRO A 21 18.96 -3.96 9.33
N GLN A 22 19.70 -4.88 8.71
CA GLN A 22 21.03 -4.57 8.14
C GLN A 22 20.88 -4.16 6.68
N GLY A 23 21.32 -2.95 6.35
CA GLY A 23 21.52 -2.47 4.98
C GLY A 23 22.45 -3.42 4.24
N ASN A 24 21.86 -4.41 3.59
CA ASN A 24 22.59 -5.34 2.75
C ASN A 24 22.96 -4.61 1.46
N ASN A 25 24.22 -4.74 1.06
CA ASN A 25 24.80 -4.30 -0.22
C ASN A 25 24.20 -5.08 -1.43
N VAL A 26 22.94 -5.49 -1.32
CA VAL A 26 22.30 -6.53 -2.13
C VAL A 26 21.23 -5.88 -2.99
N GLY A 27 21.69 -5.36 -4.13
CA GLY A 27 20.94 -5.30 -5.37
C GLY A 27 19.62 -4.53 -5.41
N TRP A 28 19.05 -4.53 -6.61
CA TRP A 28 17.78 -3.92 -6.96
C TRP A 28 16.64 -4.84 -6.51
N ASN A 29 15.79 -4.38 -5.61
CA ASN A 29 14.64 -5.17 -5.17
C ASN A 29 13.34 -4.54 -5.67
N TRP A 30 12.63 -5.27 -6.53
CA TRP A 30 11.32 -4.86 -7.07
C TRP A 30 10.23 -5.77 -6.52
N HIS A 31 9.21 -5.16 -5.91
CA HIS A 31 8.06 -5.86 -5.35
C HIS A 31 6.78 -5.33 -5.98
N LYS A 32 5.79 -6.18 -6.23
CA LYS A 32 4.45 -5.70 -6.63
C LYS A 32 3.86 -4.86 -5.51
N ASP A 33 3.17 -3.76 -5.83
CA ASP A 33 2.46 -2.99 -4.81
C ASP A 33 1.37 -3.88 -4.17
N PRO A 34 1.40 -4.06 -2.83
CA PRO A 34 0.50 -5.00 -2.16
C PRO A 34 -0.95 -4.48 -2.08
N ARG A 35 -1.19 -3.19 -2.33
CA ARG A 35 -2.51 -2.57 -2.16
C ARG A 35 -3.38 -2.80 -3.38
N LEU A 36 -2.87 -2.48 -4.56
CA LEU A 36 -3.57 -2.62 -5.85
C LEU A 36 -2.57 -2.93 -6.96
N THR A 37 -2.93 -3.85 -7.85
CA THR A 37 -2.09 -4.21 -9.01
C THR A 37 -1.84 -3.04 -9.97
N CYS A 38 -2.78 -2.09 -10.07
CA CYS A 38 -2.66 -0.90 -10.91
C CYS A 38 -1.68 0.15 -10.39
N LEU A 39 -1.17 0.01 -9.14
CA LEU A 39 -0.09 0.85 -8.62
C LEU A 39 1.30 0.36 -9.01
N GLY A 40 1.39 -0.75 -9.75
CA GLY A 40 2.63 -1.26 -10.31
C GLY A 40 3.54 -1.89 -9.26
N TYR A 41 4.77 -1.39 -9.17
CA TYR A 41 5.84 -1.96 -8.37
C TYR A 41 6.44 -0.93 -7.41
N ARG A 42 7.03 -1.45 -6.32
CA ARG A 42 7.85 -0.73 -5.34
C ARG A 42 9.29 -1.17 -5.50
N GLY A 43 10.18 -0.21 -5.73
CA GLY A 43 11.62 -0.44 -5.84
C GLY A 43 12.34 -0.03 -4.56
N ILE A 44 13.27 -0.85 -4.08
CA ILE A 44 14.21 -0.52 -3.00
C ILE A 44 15.61 -0.69 -3.57
N PHE A 45 16.34 0.42 -3.67
CA PHE A 45 17.67 0.50 -4.26
C PHE A 45 18.44 1.70 -3.67
N PRO A 46 19.79 1.71 -3.78
CA PRO A 46 20.61 2.84 -3.34
C PRO A 46 20.24 4.14 -4.07
N SER A 47 20.18 5.26 -3.35
CA SER A 47 19.81 6.57 -3.91
C SER A 47 20.79 7.13 -4.93
N ASN A 48 22.01 6.57 -5.00
CA ASN A 48 23.07 6.99 -5.91
C ASN A 48 23.14 6.15 -7.20
N ALA A 49 22.14 5.30 -7.48
CA ALA A 49 22.11 4.44 -8.66
C ALA A 49 20.75 4.54 -9.38
N THR A 50 20.77 4.55 -10.71
CA THR A 50 19.56 4.57 -11.55
C THR A 50 19.01 3.16 -11.81
N PRO A 51 17.77 2.87 -11.39
CA PRO A 51 16.86 1.95 -12.02
C PRO A 51 17.28 0.87 -13.03
N LEU A 52 17.81 -0.31 -12.70
CA LEU A 52 17.66 -1.41 -13.69
C LEU A 52 16.15 -1.74 -13.84
N LEU A 53 15.66 -1.85 -15.09
CA LEU A 53 14.24 -1.96 -15.50
C LEU A 53 13.40 -0.66 -15.54
N VAL A 54 13.97 0.50 -15.22
CA VAL A 54 13.33 1.78 -15.55
C VAL A 54 13.90 2.24 -16.88
N GLU A 55 13.05 2.48 -17.87
CA GLU A 55 13.54 3.09 -19.12
C GLU A 55 14.09 4.48 -18.78
N GLU A 56 15.34 4.75 -19.17
CA GLU A 56 15.87 6.11 -19.20
C GLU A 56 14.84 7.00 -19.90
N ASP A 57 14.53 8.16 -19.29
CA ASP A 57 13.55 9.16 -19.75
C ASP A 57 12.06 8.90 -19.44
N LYS A 58 11.71 7.92 -18.59
CA LYS A 58 10.33 7.75 -18.06
C LYS A 58 10.15 8.11 -16.58
N GLU A 59 11.04 8.95 -16.06
CA GLU A 59 10.85 9.53 -14.74
C GLU A 59 9.67 10.52 -14.75
N THR A 60 8.94 10.54 -13.64
CA THR A 60 7.86 11.51 -13.42
C THR A 60 8.00 12.08 -12.02
N ASP A 61 7.49 13.30 -11.81
CA ASP A 61 7.47 13.92 -10.50
C ASP A 61 6.51 13.22 -9.53
N GLU A 62 6.72 13.47 -8.24
CA GLU A 62 5.92 12.94 -7.14
C GLU A 62 4.45 13.38 -7.20
N GLY A 63 4.17 14.57 -7.76
CA GLY A 63 2.81 15.11 -7.91
C GLY A 63 1.96 14.27 -8.86
N ASN A 64 2.53 13.80 -9.97
CA ASN A 64 1.84 12.87 -10.87
C ASN A 64 1.56 11.52 -10.20
N PHE A 65 2.47 11.01 -9.37
CA PHE A 65 2.23 9.80 -8.59
C PHE A 65 1.11 10.00 -7.55
N LEU A 66 1.10 11.16 -6.87
CA LEU A 66 0.04 11.55 -5.94
C LEU A 66 -1.33 11.59 -6.64
N LEU A 67 -1.41 12.26 -7.79
CA LEU A 67 -2.65 12.35 -8.58
C LEU A 67 -3.13 10.97 -9.03
N TRP A 68 -2.22 10.12 -9.50
CA TRP A 68 -2.54 8.73 -9.85
C TRP A 68 -3.14 7.97 -8.66
N ARG A 69 -2.55 8.06 -7.46
CA ARG A 69 -3.11 7.44 -6.25
C ARG A 69 -4.47 8.01 -5.88
N PHE A 70 -4.66 9.32 -6.01
CA PHE A 70 -5.93 9.98 -5.76
C PHE A 70 -7.01 9.44 -6.68
N GLU A 71 -6.75 9.29 -7.98
CA GLU A 71 -7.70 8.68 -8.91
C GLU A 71 -8.07 7.24 -8.53
N LYS A 72 -7.14 6.49 -7.91
CA LYS A 72 -7.42 5.12 -7.42
C LYS A 72 -8.04 5.08 -6.03
N GLY A 73 -8.22 6.22 -5.36
CA GLY A 73 -8.75 6.29 -4.00
C GLY A 73 -7.84 5.64 -2.96
N VAL A 74 -6.51 5.70 -3.17
CA VAL A 74 -5.52 5.07 -2.29
C VAL A 74 -4.82 6.12 -1.44
N ALA A 75 -5.20 6.14 -0.15
CA ALA A 75 -4.57 7.02 0.82
C ALA A 75 -3.16 6.55 1.20
N GLU A 76 -2.22 7.47 1.37
CA GLU A 76 -0.85 7.22 1.81
C GLU A 76 -0.35 8.33 2.74
N GLY A 77 0.41 7.95 3.78
CA GLY A 77 1.04 8.91 4.69
C GLY A 77 0.09 9.54 5.72
N SER A 78 0.66 10.34 6.61
CA SER A 78 -0.07 10.93 7.75
C SER A 78 -0.94 12.13 7.41
N SER A 79 -0.70 12.78 6.27
CA SER A 79 -1.55 13.86 5.74
C SER A 79 -2.92 13.33 5.32
N GLU A 80 -2.95 12.12 4.74
CA GLU A 80 -4.16 11.48 4.21
C GLU A 80 -4.78 10.50 5.22
N ILE A 81 -3.97 9.95 6.15
CA ILE A 81 -4.39 9.01 7.20
C ILE A 81 -3.97 9.57 8.58
N PRO A 82 -4.80 10.44 9.20
CA PRO A 82 -4.46 11.07 10.47
C PRO A 82 -4.26 10.07 11.62
N LYS A 83 -3.14 10.17 12.32
CA LYS A 83 -2.79 9.27 13.42
C LYS A 83 -3.76 9.43 14.59
N GLY A 84 -4.25 8.32 15.12
CA GLY A 84 -5.15 8.31 16.28
C GLY A 84 -6.61 8.65 15.98
N GLU A 85 -6.91 9.21 14.80
CA GLU A 85 -8.27 9.58 14.39
C GLU A 85 -8.80 8.70 13.25
N ALA A 86 -7.92 8.29 12.32
CA ALA A 86 -8.31 7.50 11.17
C ALA A 86 -8.84 6.12 11.58
N ILE A 87 -10.07 5.82 11.18
CA ILE A 87 -10.64 4.48 11.33
C ILE A 87 -10.22 3.64 10.11
N PRO A 88 -9.53 2.49 10.31
CA PRO A 88 -8.97 1.69 9.21
C PRO A 88 -9.99 1.29 8.14
N LEU A 89 -11.20 0.94 8.56
CA LEU A 89 -12.28 0.52 7.67
C LEU A 89 -12.85 1.67 6.82
N GLU A 90 -12.81 2.89 7.33
CA GLU A 90 -13.23 4.09 6.58
C GLU A 90 -12.20 4.45 5.49
N HIS A 91 -10.94 4.04 5.65
CA HIS A 91 -9.86 4.28 4.67
C HIS A 91 -9.63 3.08 3.74
N ASN A 92 -10.64 2.21 3.60
CA ASN A 92 -10.64 1.04 2.71
C ASN A 92 -9.52 0.03 2.96
N LEU A 93 -8.88 0.02 4.15
CA LEU A 93 -7.70 -0.82 4.42
C LEU A 93 -7.96 -2.34 4.32
N VAL A 94 -9.21 -2.79 4.47
CA VAL A 94 -9.58 -4.19 4.17
C VAL A 94 -9.44 -4.50 2.68
N GLY A 95 -9.91 -3.59 1.80
CA GLY A 95 -9.83 -3.76 0.36
C GLY A 95 -8.43 -3.53 -0.21
N LEU A 96 -7.52 -2.95 0.58
CA LEU A 96 -6.12 -2.71 0.22
C LEU A 96 -5.18 -3.75 0.85
N ASN A 97 -5.71 -4.93 1.21
CA ASN A 97 -4.95 -6.07 1.76
C ASN A 97 -4.18 -5.75 3.07
N ALA A 98 -4.59 -4.74 3.83
CA ALA A 98 -3.87 -4.30 5.04
C ALA A 98 -4.42 -4.92 6.35
N ILE A 99 -5.59 -5.56 6.31
CA ILE A 99 -6.22 -6.21 7.47
C ILE A 99 -6.53 -7.66 7.14
N SER A 100 -6.08 -8.56 8.00
CA SER A 100 -6.49 -9.97 8.01
C SER A 100 -7.35 -10.21 9.25
N PHE A 101 -8.48 -10.88 9.05
CA PHE A 101 -9.40 -11.27 10.12
C PHE A 101 -9.11 -12.67 10.69
N ASP A 102 -8.23 -13.43 10.01
CA ASP A 102 -7.91 -14.83 10.34
C ASP A 102 -6.52 -14.98 10.98
N LYS A 103 -5.81 -13.87 11.22
CA LYS A 103 -4.52 -13.85 11.92
C LYS A 103 -4.68 -13.79 13.44
N GLY A 104 -3.57 -14.01 14.15
CA GLY A 104 -3.50 -13.89 15.62
C GLY A 104 -3.78 -12.47 16.14
N CYS A 105 -3.77 -12.34 17.48
CA CYS A 105 -4.13 -11.10 18.17
C CYS A 105 -3.20 -9.93 17.83
N TYR A 106 -3.78 -8.75 17.52
CA TYR A 106 -3.03 -7.50 17.33
C TYR A 106 -3.74 -6.31 17.99
N VAL A 107 -2.99 -5.25 18.28
CA VAL A 107 -3.50 -4.05 18.98
C VAL A 107 -4.65 -3.41 18.19
N GLY A 108 -5.79 -3.21 18.86
CA GLY A 108 -6.98 -2.58 18.27
C GLY A 108 -7.86 -3.51 17.44
N GLN A 109 -7.55 -4.82 17.40
CA GLN A 109 -8.32 -5.81 16.65
C GLN A 109 -9.79 -5.85 17.07
N GLU A 110 -10.11 -5.76 18.36
CA GLU A 110 -11.49 -5.87 18.84
C GLU A 110 -12.39 -4.77 18.25
N LEU A 111 -11.86 -3.56 18.13
CA LEU A 111 -12.58 -2.43 17.54
C LEU A 111 -12.78 -2.62 16.04
N VAL A 112 -11.73 -3.04 15.33
CA VAL A 112 -11.77 -3.30 13.89
C VAL A 112 -12.74 -4.44 13.56
N ALA A 113 -12.62 -5.58 14.26
CA ALA A 113 -13.48 -6.74 14.07
C ALA A 113 -14.95 -6.43 14.41
N ARG A 114 -15.22 -5.73 15.52
CA ARG A 114 -16.58 -5.32 15.88
C ARG A 114 -17.22 -4.46 14.79
N THR A 115 -16.47 -3.50 14.27
CA THR A 115 -16.95 -2.59 13.22
C THR A 115 -17.18 -3.35 11.91
N HIS A 116 -16.32 -4.31 11.56
CA HIS A 116 -16.46 -5.15 10.38
C HIS A 116 -17.70 -6.08 10.43
N HIS A 117 -17.93 -6.74 11.57
CA HIS A 117 -18.99 -7.77 11.68
C HIS A 117 -20.35 -7.24 12.10
N ARG A 118 -20.42 -6.13 12.86
CA ARG A 118 -21.68 -5.59 13.40
C ARG A 118 -22.05 -4.23 12.82
N GLY A 119 -21.08 -3.53 12.25
CA GLY A 119 -21.25 -2.16 11.78
C GLY A 119 -21.50 -2.10 10.28
N VAL A 120 -22.31 -1.12 9.88
CA VAL A 120 -22.28 -0.61 8.50
C VAL A 120 -21.20 0.46 8.46
N ILE A 121 -20.23 0.34 7.55
CA ILE A 121 -19.24 1.38 7.29
C ILE A 121 -19.98 2.53 6.57
N ARG A 122 -20.31 3.60 7.31
CA ARG A 122 -21.10 4.74 6.81
C ARG A 122 -20.27 5.85 6.18
N LYS A 123 -18.97 5.91 6.49
CA LYS A 123 -18.02 6.85 5.91
C LYS A 123 -16.92 6.08 5.19
N ARG A 124 -16.56 6.51 3.99
CA ARG A 124 -15.44 5.95 3.23
C ARG A 124 -14.64 7.06 2.58
N LEU A 125 -13.34 6.84 2.48
CA LEU A 125 -12.47 7.60 1.60
C LEU A 125 -12.82 7.22 0.15
N ILE A 126 -13.15 8.23 -0.65
CA ILE A 126 -13.61 8.07 -2.04
C ILE A 126 -12.89 9.13 -2.88
N PRO A 127 -12.39 8.76 -4.08
CA PRO A 127 -11.81 9.73 -5.01
C PRO A 127 -12.90 10.70 -5.49
N VAL A 128 -12.60 12.00 -5.49
CA VAL A 128 -13.49 13.04 -6.00
C VAL A 128 -12.77 13.92 -7.00
N ARG A 129 -13.52 14.43 -7.98
CA ARG A 129 -13.03 15.40 -8.95
C ARG A 129 -13.87 16.67 -8.83
N PHE A 130 -13.21 17.81 -8.72
CA PHE A 130 -13.87 19.10 -8.74
C PHE A 130 -14.04 19.58 -10.18
N LEU A 131 -15.25 20.00 -10.52
CA LEU A 131 -15.55 20.60 -11.81
C LEU A 131 -15.60 22.11 -11.64
N SER A 132 -14.95 22.85 -12.53
CA SER A 132 -15.10 24.31 -12.60
C SER A 132 -16.54 24.68 -12.99
N SER A 133 -16.93 25.93 -12.73
CA SER A 133 -18.23 26.49 -13.14
C SER A 133 -18.49 26.44 -14.66
N SER A 134 -17.43 26.25 -15.46
CA SER A 134 -17.51 26.07 -16.92
C SER A 134 -17.67 24.62 -17.36
N GLY A 135 -17.78 23.66 -16.43
CA GLY A 135 -17.84 22.22 -16.71
C GLY A 135 -16.50 21.60 -17.15
N LYS A 136 -15.42 22.39 -17.16
CA LYS A 136 -14.05 21.92 -17.41
C LYS A 136 -13.42 21.46 -16.09
N GLU A 137 -12.51 20.48 -16.17
CA GLU A 137 -11.72 20.05 -15.00
C GLU A 137 -11.01 21.27 -14.40
N ALA A 138 -11.14 21.45 -13.08
CA ALA A 138 -10.35 22.44 -12.38
C ALA A 138 -8.94 21.86 -12.24
N GLU A 139 -7.94 22.61 -12.72
CA GLU A 139 -6.52 22.29 -12.58
C GLU A 139 -6.09 22.30 -11.10
#